data_AF-A0A9X8VL62-F1
#
_entry.id   AF-A0A9X8VL62-F1
#
_cell.length_a   1.000
_cell.length_b   1.000
_cell.length_c   1.000
_cell.angle_alpha   90.00
_cell.angle_beta   90.00
_cell.angle_gamma   90.00
#
_symmetry.space_group_name_H-M   'P 1'
#
loop_
_entity.id
_entity.type
_entity.pdbx_description
1 polymer ?
#
loop_
_entity_poly.entity_id
_entity_poly.type
_entity_poly.pdbx_seq_one_letter_code
_entity_poly.pdbx_strand_id
1 'polypeptide(L)'
;MNEVALPPRRSLPDAQAGRGEMSDVGLDWVGMQGIALPLELAGKPLMAKVDAGINLRAEATGERGIHMSRLYLALDELTQGELTPQRIGRTLQAFLDSQPEHSDRASLTLSGELL
;
A
#
# COMPACT_ATOMS: atom_id res chain seq x y z
N MET A 1 -25.22 -14.10 -43.13
CA MET A 1 -24.15 -14.15 -42.12
C MET A 1 -23.46 -12.81 -42.16
N ASN A 2 -23.76 -11.91 -41.21
CA ASN A 2 -23.11 -10.60 -41.14
C ASN A 2 -22.09 -10.64 -39.99
N GLU A 3 -20.80 -10.63 -40.32
CA GLU A 3 -19.74 -10.34 -39.36
C GLU A 3 -19.68 -8.83 -39.13
N VAL A 4 -20.01 -8.41 -37.91
CA VAL A 4 -19.80 -7.03 -37.47
C VAL A 4 -18.33 -6.90 -37.07
N ALA A 5 -17.53 -6.23 -37.90
CA ALA A 5 -16.13 -5.94 -37.59
C ALA A 5 -16.05 -4.97 -36.40
N LEU A 6 -15.43 -5.43 -35.30
CA LEU A 6 -15.11 -4.60 -34.14
C LEU A 6 -14.02 -3.57 -34.52
N PRO A 7 -14.13 -2.30 -34.08
CA PRO A 7 -13.11 -1.29 -34.37
C PRO A 7 -11.75 -1.65 -33.71
N PRO A 8 -10.61 -1.21 -34.28
CA PRO A 8 -9.30 -1.51 -33.73
C PRO A 8 -9.16 -0.94 -32.32
N ARG A 9 -8.70 -1.77 -31.37
CA ARG A 9 -8.42 -1.36 -29.99
C ARG A 9 -7.30 -0.31 -30.01
N ARG A 10 -7.66 0.95 -29.80
CA ARG A 10 -6.69 2.02 -29.57
C ARG A 10 -6.07 1.80 -28.20
N SER A 11 -4.76 1.52 -28.14
CA SER A 11 -4.06 1.38 -26.86
C SER A 11 -4.13 2.73 -26.14
N LEU A 12 -4.63 2.71 -24.90
CA LEU A 12 -4.65 3.88 -24.05
C LEU A 12 -3.20 4.28 -23.75
N PRO A 13 -2.89 5.59 -23.66
CA PRO A 13 -1.56 6.03 -23.28
C PRO A 13 -1.22 5.44 -21.92
N ASP A 14 -0.06 4.80 -21.84
CA ASP A 14 0.46 4.25 -20.60
C ASP A 14 0.70 5.42 -19.63
N ALA A 15 0.04 5.41 -18.47
CA ALA A 15 0.17 6.45 -17.46
C ALA A 15 1.62 6.57 -16.92
N GLN A 16 2.47 5.57 -17.17
CA GLN A 16 3.88 5.49 -16.80
C GLN A 16 4.82 5.87 -17.97
N ALA A 17 4.29 6.27 -19.14
CA ALA A 17 5.11 6.60 -20.31
C ALA A 17 5.80 7.97 -20.21
N GLY A 18 5.31 8.87 -19.35
CA GLY A 18 5.90 10.20 -19.17
C GLY A 18 7.08 10.19 -18.19
N ARG A 19 8.31 10.33 -18.68
CA ARG A 19 9.45 10.79 -17.85
C ARG A 19 9.40 12.32 -17.77
N GLY A 20 8.91 12.85 -16.66
CA GLY A 20 8.92 14.30 -16.38
C GLY A 20 10.24 14.74 -15.72
N GLU A 21 10.56 16.03 -15.79
CA GLU A 21 11.81 16.63 -15.28
C GLU A 21 12.00 16.49 -13.75
N MET A 22 10.99 16.01 -13.01
CA MET A 22 11.03 15.65 -11.58
C MET A 22 11.36 14.18 -11.30
N SER A 23 11.72 13.38 -12.31
CA SER A 23 12.03 11.95 -12.15
C SER A 23 13.31 11.66 -11.35
N ASP A 24 14.05 12.69 -10.92
CA ASP A 24 15.35 12.57 -10.26
C ASP A 24 15.29 12.83 -8.73
N VAL A 25 14.13 13.22 -8.19
CA VAL A 25 13.93 13.28 -6.74
C VAL A 25 13.50 11.89 -6.27
N GLY A 26 14.47 11.13 -5.75
CA GLY A 26 14.21 9.84 -5.12
C GLY A 26 13.22 10.00 -3.97
N LEU A 27 12.15 9.21 -3.98
CA LEU A 27 11.25 9.10 -2.84
C LEU A 27 11.92 8.19 -1.80
N ASP A 28 12.04 8.64 -0.54
CA ASP A 28 12.55 7.79 0.54
C ASP A 28 11.49 6.82 1.08
N TRP A 29 10.23 7.25 1.10
CA TRP A 29 9.09 6.53 1.67
C TRP A 29 7.85 6.70 0.82
N VAL A 30 7.06 5.63 0.77
CA VAL A 30 5.76 5.61 0.10
C VAL A 30 4.75 4.87 0.96
N GLY A 31 3.49 5.26 0.88
CA GLY A 31 2.51 4.81 1.84
C GLY A 31 1.14 5.45 1.67
N MET A 32 0.27 5.11 2.60
CA MET A 32 -1.05 5.69 2.76
C MET A 32 -1.09 6.38 4.12
N GLN A 33 -1.77 7.52 4.20
CA GLN A 33 -1.97 8.24 5.45
C GLN A 33 -3.44 8.52 5.68
N GLY A 34 -3.82 8.63 6.95
CA GLY A 34 -5.15 9.05 7.37
C GLY A 34 -6.23 8.02 7.08
N ILE A 35 -5.90 6.74 6.94
CA ILE A 35 -6.90 5.70 6.71
C ILE A 35 -7.70 5.49 7.99
N ALA A 36 -9.01 5.65 7.92
CA ALA A 36 -9.91 5.22 8.99
C ALA A 36 -10.06 3.70 8.93
N LEU A 37 -9.63 3.01 9.99
CA LEU A 37 -9.65 1.56 10.09
C LEU A 37 -10.38 1.13 11.37
N PRO A 38 -11.48 0.35 11.27
CA PRO A 38 -12.14 -0.22 12.44
C PRO A 38 -11.26 -1.31 13.04
N LEU A 39 -10.88 -1.16 14.31
CA LEU A 39 -10.05 -2.11 15.04
C LEU A 39 -10.74 -2.52 16.34
N GLU A 40 -10.32 -3.65 16.89
CA GLU A 40 -10.71 -4.10 18.23
C GLU A 40 -9.46 -4.14 19.10
N LEU A 41 -9.51 -3.59 20.31
CA LEU A 41 -8.40 -3.62 21.27
C LEU A 41 -8.94 -3.97 22.66
N ALA A 42 -8.45 -5.04 23.26
CA ALA A 42 -8.92 -5.56 24.55
C ALA A 42 -10.46 -5.76 24.57
N GLY A 43 -10.99 -6.37 23.51
CA GLY A 43 -12.42 -6.59 23.30
C GLY A 43 -13.27 -5.33 23.09
N LYS A 44 -12.65 -4.16 22.90
CA LYS A 44 -13.37 -2.90 22.66
C LYS A 44 -13.16 -2.42 21.22
N PRO A 45 -14.23 -2.06 20.49
CA PRO A 45 -14.09 -1.47 19.17
C PRO A 45 -13.54 -0.04 19.27
N LEU A 46 -12.64 0.32 18.37
CA LEU A 46 -12.19 1.69 18.14
C LEU A 46 -12.10 1.99 16.64
N MET A 47 -12.34 3.25 16.28
CA MET A 47 -12.01 3.76 14.95
C MET A 47 -10.62 4.38 15.00
N ALA A 48 -9.63 3.69 14.46
CA ALA A 48 -8.26 4.18 14.42
C ALA A 48 -7.99 4.94 13.12
N LYS A 49 -7.19 6.00 13.22
CA LYS A 49 -6.49 6.60 12.08
C LYS A 49 -5.16 5.87 11.89
N VAL A 50 -4.90 5.45 10.65
CA VAL A 50 -3.76 4.62 10.29
C VAL A 50 -2.92 5.29 9.21
N ASP A 51 -1.62 5.36 9.49
CA ASP A 51 -0.59 5.70 8.51
C ASP A 51 0.29 4.47 8.31
N ALA A 52 0.47 4.04 7.07
CA ALA A 52 1.22 2.84 6.72
C ALA A 52 2.14 3.12 5.54
N GLY A 53 3.38 2.64 5.60
CA GLY A 53 4.31 2.85 4.51
C GLY A 53 5.51 1.93 4.53
N ILE A 54 6.25 1.98 3.44
CA ILE A 54 7.51 1.27 3.24
C ILE A 54 8.54 2.24 2.67
N ASN A 55 9.82 2.00 2.96
CA ASN A 55 10.89 2.75 2.32
C ASN A 55 11.17 2.24 0.91
N LEU A 56 11.83 3.06 0.11
CA LEU A 56 12.35 2.70 -1.20
C LEU A 56 13.88 2.57 -1.15
N ARG A 57 14.40 1.46 -1.67
CA ARG A 57 15.84 1.28 -1.85
C ARG A 57 16.32 1.99 -3.11
N ALA A 58 17.48 2.66 -3.03
CA ALA A 58 18.06 3.43 -4.13
C ALA A 58 18.36 2.57 -5.38
N GLU A 59 18.56 1.26 -5.22
CA GLU A 59 18.79 0.31 -6.30
C GLU A 59 17.51 0.00 -7.11
N ALA A 60 16.33 0.32 -6.56
CA ALA A 60 15.02 0.12 -7.20
C ALA A 60 14.55 1.33 -8.05
N THR A 61 15.35 2.39 -8.16
CA THR A 61 15.00 3.68 -8.82
C THR A 61 14.80 3.56 -10.36
N GLY A 62 14.71 2.34 -10.89
CA GLY A 62 14.36 2.03 -12.28
C GLY A 62 13.06 1.23 -12.45
N GLU A 63 12.55 0.61 -11.38
CA GLU A 63 11.37 -0.27 -11.43
C GLU A 63 10.13 0.50 -10.98
N ARG A 64 9.21 0.61 -11.93
CA ARG A 64 8.16 1.62 -11.93
C ARG A 64 6.96 1.11 -11.13
N GLY A 65 6.96 1.39 -9.83
CA GLY A 65 5.74 1.45 -9.02
C GLY A 65 5.69 0.51 -7.82
N ILE A 66 5.40 1.10 -6.65
CA ILE A 66 4.95 0.40 -5.44
C ILE A 66 3.46 0.09 -5.58
N HIS A 67 3.07 -1.15 -5.31
CA HIS A 67 1.66 -1.54 -5.32
C HIS A 67 0.97 -1.21 -3.99
N MET A 68 0.49 0.03 -3.90
CA MET A 68 -0.25 0.55 -2.73
C MET A 68 -1.41 -0.32 -2.27
N SER A 69 -2.11 -0.98 -3.20
CA SER A 69 -3.23 -1.88 -2.88
C SER A 69 -2.82 -3.07 -2.01
N ARG A 70 -1.58 -3.56 -2.11
CA ARG A 70 -1.08 -4.66 -1.28
C ARG A 70 -0.91 -4.25 0.18
N LEU A 71 -0.45 -3.02 0.42
CA LEU A 71 -0.37 -2.45 1.77
C LEU A 71 -1.77 -2.34 2.40
N TYR A 72 -2.77 -1.92 1.61
CA TYR A 72 -4.15 -1.84 2.09
C TYR A 72 -4.73 -3.20 2.46
N LEU A 73 -4.53 -4.24 1.63
CA LEU A 73 -5.00 -5.59 1.95
C LEU A 73 -4.36 -6.13 3.23
N ALA A 74 -3.06 -5.90 3.43
CA ALA A 74 -2.38 -6.30 4.65
C ALA A 74 -2.86 -5.50 5.89
N LEU A 75 -3.33 -4.26 5.72
CA LEU A 75 -4.00 -3.50 6.78
C LEU A 75 -5.40 -4.03 7.06
N ASP A 76 -6.17 -4.36 6.02
CA ASP A 76 -7.55 -4.84 6.14
C ASP A 76 -7.62 -6.14 6.97
N GLU A 77 -6.59 -6.98 6.87
CA GLU A 77 -6.44 -8.17 7.73
C GLU A 77 -6.46 -7.85 9.23
N LEU A 78 -6.06 -6.64 9.67
CA LEU A 78 -6.13 -6.23 11.08
C LEU A 78 -7.58 -6.08 11.56
N THR A 79 -8.52 -5.76 10.67
CA THR A 79 -9.95 -5.59 11.00
C THR A 79 -10.63 -6.91 11.36
N GLN A 80 -10.03 -8.05 10.99
CA GLN A 80 -10.62 -9.39 11.15
C GLN A 80 -10.39 -10.01 12.55
N GLY A 81 -10.12 -9.20 13.58
CA GLY A 81 -9.94 -9.67 14.96
C GLY A 81 -9.30 -8.64 15.89
N GLU A 82 -8.98 -9.05 17.11
CA GLU A 82 -8.34 -8.19 18.11
C GLU A 82 -6.92 -7.79 17.69
N LEU A 83 -6.62 -6.50 17.81
CA LEU A 83 -5.30 -5.93 17.60
C LEU A 83 -4.34 -6.44 18.67
N THR A 84 -3.34 -7.18 18.23
CA THR A 84 -2.28 -7.72 19.08
C THR A 84 -0.90 -7.40 18.51
N PRO A 85 0.15 -7.35 19.35
CA PRO A 85 1.52 -7.17 18.87
C PRO A 85 1.92 -8.18 17.79
N GLN A 86 1.44 -9.43 17.90
CA GLN A 86 1.72 -10.47 16.92
C GLN A 86 1.09 -10.16 15.54
N ARG A 87 -0.15 -9.68 15.51
CA ARG A 87 -0.83 -9.30 14.25
C ARG A 87 -0.20 -8.05 13.64
N ILE A 88 0.18 -7.05 14.45
CA ILE A 88 0.94 -5.88 14.00
C ILE A 88 2.26 -6.32 13.35
N GLY A 89 3.02 -7.20 14.00
CA GLY A 89 4.27 -7.73 13.45
C GLY A 89 4.05 -8.47 12.13
N ARG A 90 2.99 -9.28 12.02
CA ARG A 90 2.63 -9.97 10.78
C ARG A 90 2.27 -9.00 9.65
N THR A 91 1.53 -7.94 9.95
CA THR A 91 1.18 -6.90 8.96
C THR A 91 2.43 -6.17 8.47
N LEU A 92 3.35 -5.80 9.36
CA LEU A 92 4.62 -5.19 8.99
C LEU A 92 5.47 -6.12 8.11
N GLN A 93 5.52 -7.41 8.44
CA GLN A 93 6.21 -8.39 7.60
C GLN A 93 5.54 -8.51 6.22
N ALA A 94 4.20 -8.54 6.16
CA ALA A 94 3.46 -8.58 4.90
C ALA A 94 3.71 -7.34 4.03
N PHE A 95 3.96 -6.16 4.63
CA PHE A 95 4.37 -4.98 3.89
C PHE A 95 5.72 -5.20 3.19
N LEU A 96 6.72 -5.75 3.90
CA LEU A 96 8.03 -6.06 3.33
C LEU A 96 7.93 -7.15 2.26
N ASP A 97 7.19 -8.22 2.53
CA ASP A 97 7.00 -9.34 1.60
C ASP A 97 6.22 -8.93 0.35
N SER A 98 5.43 -7.85 0.42
CA SER A 98 4.74 -7.32 -0.75
C SER A 98 5.70 -6.69 -1.76
N GLN A 99 6.90 -6.27 -1.31
CA GLN A 99 7.93 -5.58 -2.10
C GLN A 99 9.37 -5.94 -1.64
N PRO A 100 9.75 -7.22 -1.74
CA PRO A 100 11.03 -7.71 -1.21
C PRO A 100 12.24 -7.12 -1.95
N GLU A 101 12.05 -6.69 -3.19
CA GLU A 101 13.10 -6.14 -4.05
C GLU A 101 13.29 -4.63 -3.86
N HIS A 102 12.35 -3.94 -3.20
CA HIS A 102 12.34 -2.47 -3.15
C HIS A 102 12.33 -1.88 -1.74
N SER A 103 12.10 -2.68 -0.70
CA SER A 103 12.00 -2.19 0.68
C SER A 103 12.63 -3.15 1.69
N ASP A 104 13.21 -2.58 2.75
CA ASP A 104 13.71 -3.29 3.92
C ASP A 104 13.15 -2.73 5.25
N ARG A 105 12.36 -1.66 5.20
CA ARG A 105 11.74 -1.01 6.35
C ARG A 105 10.27 -0.75 6.09
N ALA A 106 9.45 -1.17 7.05
CA ALA A 106 8.02 -0.92 7.09
C ALA A 106 7.67 -0.04 8.30
N SER A 107 6.68 0.82 8.15
CA SER A 107 6.13 1.63 9.23
C SER A 107 4.61 1.49 9.30
N LEU A 108 4.11 1.48 10.52
CA LEU A 108 2.69 1.46 10.83
C LEU A 108 2.45 2.32 12.06
N THR A 109 1.69 3.39 11.91
CA THR A 109 1.24 4.27 12.99
C THR A 109 -0.26 4.12 13.15
N LEU A 110 -0.70 3.76 14.36
CA LEU A 110 -2.09 3.65 14.72
C LEU A 110 -2.39 4.72 15.78
N SER A 111 -3.46 5.49 15.59
CA SER A 111 -3.89 6.51 16.56
C SER A 111 -5.41 6.50 16.69
N GLY A 112 -5.92 6.51 17.91
CA GLY A 112 -7.35 6.51 18.17
C GLY A 112 -7.63 6.61 19.66
N GLU A 113 -8.91 6.75 19.99
CA GLU A 113 -9.38 6.88 21.36
C GLU A 113 -10.21 5.64 21.74
N LEU A 114 -9.95 5.10 22.93
CA LEU A 114 -10.68 3.95 23.48
C LEU A 114 -11.79 4.47 24.40
N LEU A 115 -13.03 4.08 24.11
CA LEU A 115 -14.21 4.42 24.92
C LEU A 115 -14.31 3.58 26.21
#